data_AF-A0A0F9QKK7-F1
#
_entry.id   AF-A0A0F9QKK7-F1
#
_cell.length_a   1.000
_cell.length_b   1.000
_cell.length_c   1.000
_cell.angle_alpha   90.00
_cell.angle_beta   90.00
_cell.angle_gamma   90.00
#
_symmetry.space_group_name_H-M   'P 1'
#
loop_
_entity.id
_entity.type
_entity.pdbx_description
1 polymer ?
#
loop_
_entity_poly.entity_id
_entity_poly.type
_entity_poly.pdbx_seq_one_letter_code
_entity_poly.pdbx_strand_id
1 'polypeptide(L)'
;MDEKKNFIISKYLTVKLEDGKTVIFVAGKPIRNCKFLLINILVDKISSLDEIQSIDEAAENLDHSLEPLPSRKQFKYSIPPDVEFWGHCSNLQVWYENGYNTKLLHSNIAFPLLRELTRAGDIQAKRVFKEEIAERYNNGIESVRRYLKSLHYLDELSLEEFLSLNENEEDREVVERLRKEYPLFEEYPLFEEAGIGGKVLRLNLAFKKGRVAKLNLNNIGLKKLPDYFKNLTCLEELDISNNEIGELPEWIGRLKSLKLLKAISNPFKTLPEGIGELQSLQKLDLRLSQLESLPESIGNLRELRVLDLEQNRITKLPASIGNLKNLGKLDLKKNLITTLPDSIGCLTKLEKLNLSENFIDILPETLGELKNIEYLSFEGNKIRKLPISMKNMQNLKTLNLSRTSLRTLPVYLYKLPKLERLDIRGLDDIIPRTIKSEFRNKYLTIRLN
;
A
#
# COMPACT_ATOMS: atom_id res chain seq x y z
N MET A 1 14.55 -43.84 37.16
CA MET A 1 15.61 -42.95 36.65
C MET A 1 15.13 -42.50 35.29
N ASP A 2 14.50 -41.33 35.20
CA ASP A 2 14.13 -40.78 33.90
C ASP A 2 15.40 -40.48 33.13
N GLU A 3 15.58 -41.17 32.01
CA GLU A 3 16.66 -40.92 31.07
C GLU A 3 16.53 -39.47 30.61
N LYS A 4 17.47 -38.60 31.01
CA LYS A 4 17.49 -37.20 30.55
C LYS A 4 17.77 -37.20 29.05
N LYS A 5 16.72 -37.19 28.23
CA LYS A 5 16.83 -37.07 26.78
C LYS A 5 17.36 -35.67 26.44
N ASN A 6 18.47 -35.66 25.71
CA ASN A 6 19.19 -34.46 25.31
C ASN A 6 19.58 -34.59 23.83
N PHE A 7 19.26 -33.58 23.04
CA PHE A 7 19.57 -33.54 21.61
C PHE A 7 20.27 -32.22 21.25
N ILE A 8 21.50 -32.32 20.74
CA ILE A 8 22.34 -31.17 20.41
C ILE A 8 22.21 -30.92 18.91
N ILE A 9 21.70 -29.75 18.54
CA ILE A 9 21.50 -29.34 17.14
C ILE A 9 22.70 -28.56 16.63
N SER A 10 23.21 -27.65 17.46
CA SER A 10 24.40 -26.87 17.17
C SER A 10 25.19 -26.56 18.45
N LYS A 11 26.35 -25.91 18.32
CA LYS A 11 27.12 -25.43 19.48
C LYS A 11 26.32 -24.47 20.39
N TYR A 12 25.27 -23.85 19.87
CA TYR A 12 24.43 -22.92 20.61
C TYR A 12 23.03 -23.47 20.88
N LEU A 13 22.51 -24.40 20.07
CA LEU A 13 21.11 -24.86 20.16
C LEU A 13 21.03 -26.30 20.67
N THR A 14 20.26 -26.52 21.72
CA THR A 14 20.05 -27.84 22.32
C THR A 14 18.61 -28.00 22.77
N VAL A 15 18.07 -29.21 22.70
CA VAL A 15 16.71 -29.55 23.10
C VAL A 15 16.78 -30.63 24.18
N LYS A 16 16.04 -30.45 25.28
CA LYS A 16 15.97 -31.42 26.39
C LYS A 16 14.54 -31.76 26.75
N LEU A 17 14.33 -32.99 27.21
CA LEU A 17 13.08 -33.40 27.84
C LEU A 17 13.23 -33.26 29.36
N GLU A 18 12.54 -32.30 29.96
CA GLU A 18 12.54 -32.03 31.40
C GLU A 18 11.10 -32.10 31.92
N ASP A 19 10.84 -32.93 32.93
CA ASP A 19 9.52 -33.10 33.57
C ASP A 19 8.36 -33.35 32.57
N GLY A 20 8.63 -34.17 31.54
CA GLY A 20 7.65 -34.48 30.49
C GLY A 20 7.37 -33.33 29.51
N LYS A 21 8.23 -32.31 29.46
CA LYS A 21 8.13 -31.17 28.54
C LYS A 21 9.41 -30.98 27.74
N THR A 22 9.24 -30.65 26.47
CA THR A 22 10.37 -30.28 25.61
C THR A 22 10.80 -28.84 25.91
N VAL A 23 12.06 -28.64 26.26
CA VAL A 23 12.66 -27.33 26.55
C VAL A 23 13.81 -27.07 25.59
N ILE A 24 13.78 -25.89 24.96
CA ILE A 24 14.83 -25.44 24.04
C ILE A 24 15.82 -24.57 24.82
N PHE A 25 17.10 -24.84 24.63
CA PHE A 25 18.22 -24.10 25.21
C PHE A 25 19.03 -23.42 24.12
N VAL A 26 19.35 -22.14 24.35
CA VAL A 26 20.31 -21.39 23.54
C VAL A 26 21.48 -20.97 24.41
N ALA A 27 22.70 -21.36 24.03
CA ALA A 27 23.93 -21.17 24.80
C ALA A 27 23.78 -21.58 26.28
N GLY A 28 23.10 -22.70 26.53
CA GLY A 28 22.85 -23.24 27.86
C GLY A 28 21.75 -22.53 28.66
N LYS A 29 21.09 -21.51 28.13
CA LYS A 29 19.96 -20.81 28.77
C LYS A 29 18.62 -21.29 28.19
N PRO A 30 17.63 -21.64 29.03
CA PRO A 30 16.32 -22.07 28.54
C PRO A 30 15.53 -20.90 27.94
N ILE A 31 14.91 -21.12 26.78
CA ILE A 31 14.02 -20.13 26.14
C ILE A 31 12.58 -20.46 26.49
N ARG A 32 11.94 -19.56 27.25
CA ARG A 32 10.55 -19.73 27.73
C ARG A 32 9.49 -19.13 26.81
N ASN A 33 9.90 -18.32 25.84
CA ASN A 33 8.98 -17.58 24.97
C ASN A 33 8.53 -18.38 23.72
N CYS A 34 9.11 -19.56 23.47
CA CYS A 34 8.71 -20.44 22.37
C CYS A 34 7.50 -21.29 22.80
N LYS A 35 6.28 -20.86 22.46
CA LYS A 35 5.08 -21.68 22.66
C LYS A 35 4.91 -22.64 21.47
N PHE A 36 5.18 -23.92 21.71
CA PHE A 36 4.91 -25.12 20.88
C PHE A 36 5.43 -25.12 19.44
N LEU A 37 6.31 -26.07 19.12
CA LEU A 37 7.01 -26.14 17.83
C LEU A 37 6.25 -26.93 16.74
N LEU A 38 5.09 -27.48 17.08
CA LEU A 38 4.25 -28.29 16.20
C LEU A 38 3.19 -27.41 15.53
N ILE A 39 3.42 -27.08 14.26
CA ILE A 39 2.38 -26.54 13.37
C ILE A 39 1.60 -27.76 12.85
N ASN A 40 0.29 -27.83 13.14
CA ASN A 40 -0.55 -28.91 12.67
C ASN A 40 -1.17 -28.56 11.31
N ILE A 41 -0.66 -29.15 10.22
CA ILE A 41 -1.30 -29.06 8.91
C ILE A 41 -1.89 -30.44 8.58
N LEU A 42 -3.23 -30.53 8.48
CA LEU A 42 -3.89 -31.76 8.05
C LEU A 42 -3.51 -32.05 6.60
N VAL A 43 -2.94 -33.22 6.34
CA VAL A 43 -2.44 -33.64 5.02
C VAL A 43 -3.52 -33.51 3.94
N ASP A 44 -4.77 -33.79 4.30
CA ASP A 44 -5.95 -33.76 3.43
C ASP A 44 -6.36 -32.35 2.97
N LYS A 45 -5.77 -31.30 3.57
CA LYS A 45 -6.04 -29.89 3.25
C LYS A 45 -4.95 -29.22 2.41
N ILE A 46 -3.86 -29.90 2.08
CA ILE A 46 -2.81 -29.36 1.21
C ILE A 46 -3.01 -29.94 -0.20
N SER A 47 -3.56 -29.16 -1.11
CA SER A 47 -3.66 -29.53 -2.53
C SER A 47 -2.31 -29.39 -3.27
N SER A 48 -1.42 -28.51 -2.81
CA SER A 48 -0.04 -28.35 -3.29
C SER A 48 0.79 -27.52 -2.29
N LEU A 49 2.06 -27.88 -2.06
CA LEU A 49 3.01 -27.08 -1.26
C LEU A 49 3.56 -25.87 -2.04
N ASP A 50 3.39 -25.84 -3.36
CA ASP A 50 3.88 -24.77 -4.24
C ASP A 50 3.01 -23.51 -4.20
N GLU A 51 1.86 -23.56 -3.51
CA GLU A 51 0.91 -22.45 -3.39
C GLU A 51 1.11 -21.60 -2.12
N ILE A 52 1.96 -22.03 -1.17
CA ILE A 52 2.18 -21.32 0.10
C ILE A 52 3.33 -20.31 -0.07
N GLN A 53 2.98 -19.03 -0.26
CA GLN A 53 3.97 -17.96 -0.43
C GLN A 53 4.61 -17.51 0.91
N SER A 54 3.91 -17.71 2.04
CA SER A 54 4.38 -17.46 3.40
C SER A 54 3.67 -18.36 4.41
N ILE A 55 4.39 -18.81 5.44
CA ILE A 55 3.80 -19.58 6.54
C ILE A 55 2.83 -18.74 7.39
N ASP A 56 2.94 -17.41 7.33
CA ASP A 56 1.99 -16.50 7.99
C ASP A 56 0.60 -16.52 7.30
N GLU A 57 0.55 -16.72 5.97
CA GLU A 57 -0.70 -16.88 5.20
C GLU A 57 -1.34 -18.26 5.42
N ALA A 58 -0.50 -19.29 5.62
CA ALA A 58 -0.96 -20.60 6.05
C ALA A 58 -1.51 -20.56 7.49
N ALA A 59 -0.87 -19.82 8.39
CA ALA A 59 -1.30 -19.66 9.79
C ALA A 59 -2.62 -18.89 9.93
N GLU A 60 -2.86 -17.87 9.10
CA GLU A 60 -4.13 -17.11 9.07
C GLU A 60 -5.31 -17.99 8.63
N ASN A 61 -5.07 -18.96 7.74
CA ASN A 61 -6.07 -19.92 7.29
C ASN A 61 -6.22 -21.15 8.19
N LEU A 62 -5.22 -21.48 9.02
CA LEU A 62 -5.20 -22.75 9.75
C LEU A 62 -5.35 -22.66 11.27
N ASP A 63 -4.94 -21.61 11.99
CA ASP A 63 -4.49 -21.91 13.36
C ASP A 63 -4.69 -20.85 14.48
N HIS A 64 -5.95 -20.49 14.80
CA HIS A 64 -6.34 -20.10 16.18
C HIS A 64 -6.23 -21.27 17.21
N SER A 65 -5.26 -22.15 17.01
CA SER A 65 -5.03 -23.44 17.66
C SER A 65 -4.00 -23.33 18.77
N LEU A 66 -3.12 -22.33 18.66
CA LEU A 66 -2.12 -21.96 19.67
C LEU A 66 -2.63 -20.89 20.66
N GLU A 67 -3.86 -20.40 20.50
CA GLU A 67 -4.51 -19.46 21.43
C GLU A 67 -5.64 -20.16 22.21
N PRO A 68 -5.71 -20.03 23.55
CA PRO A 68 -6.86 -20.47 24.31
C PRO A 68 -8.03 -19.49 24.07
N LEU A 69 -8.87 -19.78 23.08
CA LEU A 69 -10.15 -19.08 22.92
C LEU A 69 -11.16 -19.58 23.97
N PRO A 70 -11.95 -18.70 24.62
CA PRO A 70 -12.95 -19.11 25.63
C PRO A 70 -13.98 -20.13 25.13
N SER A 71 -14.16 -20.22 23.80
CA SER A 71 -15.16 -21.04 23.12
C SER A 71 -14.62 -22.31 22.47
N ARG A 72 -13.30 -22.54 22.42
CA ARG A 72 -12.69 -23.79 21.90
C ARG A 72 -12.32 -24.70 23.06
N LYS A 73 -12.83 -25.94 23.09
CA LYS A 73 -12.24 -27.01 23.90
C LYS A 73 -10.76 -27.09 23.54
N GLN A 74 -9.87 -26.94 24.52
CA GLN A 74 -8.43 -27.17 24.36
C GLN A 74 -8.25 -28.48 23.60
N PHE A 75 -7.73 -28.40 22.37
CA PHE A 75 -7.32 -29.60 21.65
C PHE A 75 -6.16 -30.22 22.43
N LYS A 76 -6.46 -31.22 23.25
CA LYS A 76 -5.44 -32.05 23.89
C LYS A 76 -5.01 -33.10 22.87
N TYR A 77 -3.89 -32.86 22.20
CA TYR A 77 -3.16 -33.95 21.58
C TYR A 77 -2.72 -34.91 22.68
N SER A 78 -3.02 -36.20 22.51
CA SER A 78 -2.46 -37.27 23.33
C SER A 78 -1.22 -37.83 22.66
N ILE A 79 -0.24 -36.97 22.37
CA ILE A 79 1.08 -37.41 21.86
C ILE A 79 1.93 -37.73 23.09
N PRO A 80 2.56 -38.91 23.19
CA PRO A 80 3.50 -39.20 24.26
C PRO A 80 4.63 -38.15 24.27
N PRO A 81 5.06 -37.65 25.45
CA PRO A 81 6.10 -36.61 25.54
C PRO A 81 7.39 -36.93 24.77
N ASP A 82 7.72 -38.22 24.70
CA ASP A 82 8.86 -38.72 23.95
C ASP A 82 8.74 -38.56 22.43
N VAL A 83 7.56 -38.78 21.89
CA VAL A 83 7.28 -38.64 20.44
C VAL A 83 7.24 -37.16 20.08
N GLU A 84 6.64 -36.33 20.94
CA GLU A 84 6.63 -34.88 20.80
C GLU A 84 8.06 -34.30 20.80
N PHE A 85 8.91 -34.78 21.72
CA PHE A 85 10.33 -34.39 21.79
C PHE A 85 11.06 -34.64 20.47
N TRP A 86 10.93 -35.84 19.89
CA TRP A 86 11.59 -36.16 18.63
C TRP A 86 11.04 -35.35 17.45
N GLY A 87 9.74 -35.07 17.42
CA GLY A 87 9.15 -34.17 16.43
C GLY A 87 9.74 -32.76 16.51
N HIS A 88 9.89 -32.21 17.71
CA HIS A 88 10.52 -30.90 17.91
C HIS A 88 12.00 -30.89 17.51
N CYS A 89 12.76 -31.95 17.86
CA CYS A 89 14.15 -32.10 17.45
C CYS A 89 14.29 -32.13 15.93
N SER A 90 13.46 -32.91 15.24
CA SER A 90 13.49 -33.02 13.78
C SER A 90 13.19 -31.68 13.10
N ASN A 91 12.15 -30.96 13.53
CA ASN A 91 11.79 -29.65 12.97
C ASN A 91 12.91 -28.62 13.16
N LEU A 92 13.49 -28.52 14.35
CA LEU A 92 14.59 -27.59 14.61
C LEU A 92 15.88 -27.98 13.88
N GLN A 93 16.15 -29.28 13.74
CA GLN A 93 17.31 -29.77 12.97
C GLN A 93 17.17 -29.38 11.50
N VAL A 94 16.02 -29.63 10.88
CA VAL A 94 15.74 -29.26 9.48
C VAL A 94 15.82 -27.75 9.29
N TRP A 95 15.27 -26.97 10.22
CA TRP A 95 15.37 -25.51 10.20
C TRP A 95 16.83 -25.02 10.25
N TYR A 96 17.66 -25.61 11.11
CA TYR A 96 19.09 -25.31 11.22
C TYR A 96 19.88 -25.71 9.96
N GLU A 97 19.68 -26.93 9.45
CA GLU A 97 20.39 -27.47 8.28
C GLU A 97 20.08 -26.69 6.99
N ASN A 98 18.91 -26.07 6.91
CA ASN A 98 18.51 -25.18 5.81
C ASN A 98 18.82 -23.71 6.11
N GLY A 99 19.80 -23.47 6.98
CA GLY A 99 20.34 -22.15 7.28
C GLY A 99 19.34 -21.19 7.92
N TYR A 100 18.58 -21.67 8.89
CA TYR A 100 17.55 -20.92 9.61
C TYR A 100 16.42 -20.37 8.74
N ASN A 101 16.13 -21.01 7.60
CA ASN A 101 15.05 -20.62 6.70
C ASN A 101 13.72 -20.47 7.45
N THR A 102 13.27 -19.24 7.62
CA THR A 102 12.08 -18.84 8.39
C THR A 102 10.77 -19.32 7.79
N LYS A 103 10.79 -19.87 6.56
CA LYS A 103 9.64 -20.57 5.97
C LYS A 103 9.42 -21.95 6.57
N LEU A 104 10.42 -22.52 7.24
CA LEU A 104 10.35 -23.87 7.83
C LEU A 104 9.93 -23.85 9.30
N LEU A 105 9.85 -22.67 9.93
CA LEU A 105 9.51 -22.54 11.33
C LEU A 105 8.63 -21.31 11.55
N HIS A 106 7.56 -21.47 12.34
CA HIS A 106 6.62 -20.37 12.60
C HIS A 106 7.34 -19.15 13.20
N SER A 107 6.94 -17.97 12.75
CA SER A 107 7.53 -16.66 13.06
C SER A 107 7.63 -16.37 14.56
N ASN A 108 6.61 -16.77 15.34
CA ASN A 108 6.59 -16.65 16.81
C ASN A 108 7.65 -17.50 17.52
N ILE A 109 8.31 -18.41 16.80
CA ILE A 109 9.38 -19.27 17.32
C ILE A 109 10.70 -18.91 16.65
N ALA A 110 10.69 -18.79 15.32
CA ALA A 110 11.86 -18.43 14.53
C ALA A 110 12.48 -17.09 14.99
N PHE A 111 11.67 -16.03 15.16
CA PHE A 111 12.20 -14.72 15.59
C PHE A 111 12.81 -14.72 17.00
N PRO A 112 12.12 -15.23 18.04
CA PRO A 112 12.74 -15.35 19.36
C PRO A 112 14.01 -16.22 19.36
N LEU A 113 14.01 -17.35 18.65
CA LEU A 113 15.19 -18.21 18.55
C LEU A 113 16.35 -17.51 17.84
N LEU A 114 16.08 -16.87 16.69
CA LEU A 114 17.07 -16.11 15.94
C LEU A 114 17.67 -14.97 16.77
N ARG A 115 16.85 -14.25 17.54
CA ARG A 115 17.32 -13.20 18.46
C ARG A 115 18.27 -13.74 19.51
N GLU A 116 17.89 -14.84 20.16
CA GLU A 116 18.72 -15.41 21.23
C GLU A 116 19.98 -16.08 20.67
N LEU A 117 19.92 -16.72 19.50
CA LEU A 117 21.09 -17.25 18.79
C LEU A 117 22.05 -16.14 18.37
N THR A 118 21.51 -15.00 17.90
CA THR A 118 22.28 -13.80 17.61
C THR A 118 23.02 -13.29 18.84
N ARG A 119 22.34 -13.21 19.99
CA ARG A 119 22.93 -12.82 21.28
C ARG A 119 23.97 -13.82 21.78
N ALA A 120 23.81 -15.10 21.45
CA ALA A 120 24.79 -16.15 21.75
C ALA A 120 26.04 -16.11 20.85
N GLY A 121 26.06 -15.25 19.82
CA GLY A 121 27.19 -15.09 18.90
C GLY A 121 27.15 -16.02 17.69
N ASP A 122 25.98 -16.56 17.35
CA ASP A 122 25.80 -17.29 16.09
C ASP A 122 25.77 -16.29 14.91
N ILE A 123 26.82 -16.33 14.09
CA ILE A 123 27.00 -15.42 12.94
C ILE A 123 25.93 -15.66 11.87
N GLN A 124 25.57 -16.91 11.63
CA GLN A 124 24.58 -17.27 10.62
C GLN A 124 23.17 -16.86 11.09
N ALA A 125 22.85 -17.09 12.36
CA ALA A 125 21.59 -16.63 12.93
C ALA A 125 21.50 -15.10 12.92
N LYS A 126 22.59 -14.41 13.26
CA LYS A 126 22.67 -12.93 13.19
C LYS A 126 22.37 -12.43 11.79
N ARG A 127 22.94 -13.05 10.75
CA ARG A 127 22.69 -12.68 9.36
C ARG A 127 21.21 -12.88 8.99
N VAL A 128 20.70 -14.09 9.17
CA VAL A 128 19.33 -14.46 8.80
C VAL A 128 18.30 -13.65 9.58
N PHE A 129 18.55 -13.37 10.86
CA PHE A 129 17.67 -12.55 11.68
C PHE A 129 17.50 -11.14 11.12
N LYS A 130 18.61 -10.52 10.71
CA LYS A 130 18.63 -9.16 10.17
C LYS A 130 17.95 -9.09 8.80
N GLU A 131 18.25 -10.04 7.92
CA GLU A 131 17.59 -10.23 6.63
C GLU A 131 16.08 -10.35 6.80
N GLU A 132 15.64 -11.21 7.72
CA GLU A 132 14.23 -11.47 7.96
C GLU A 132 13.49 -10.26 8.56
N ILE A 133 14.08 -9.56 9.54
CA ILE A 133 13.49 -8.34 10.11
C ILE A 133 13.24 -7.33 8.99
N ALA A 134 14.23 -7.11 8.13
CA ALA A 134 14.13 -6.14 7.06
C ALA A 134 13.19 -6.57 5.95
N GLU A 135 13.22 -7.83 5.51
CA GLU A 135 12.31 -8.37 4.49
C GLU A 135 10.86 -8.22 4.94
N ARG A 136 10.55 -8.64 6.16
CA ARG A 136 9.20 -8.53 6.74
C ARG A 136 8.76 -7.09 6.95
N TYR A 137 9.68 -6.22 7.33
CA TYR A 137 9.39 -4.80 7.44
C TYR A 137 9.07 -4.18 6.07
N ASN A 138 9.82 -4.56 5.03
CA ASN A 138 9.72 -4.03 3.67
C ASN A 138 8.51 -4.57 2.91
N ASN A 139 8.07 -5.79 3.20
CA ASN A 139 6.87 -6.42 2.63
C ASN A 139 5.57 -5.67 2.92
N GLY A 140 5.57 -4.71 3.85
CA GLY A 140 4.53 -3.68 3.92
C GLY A 140 3.26 -4.07 4.67
N ILE A 141 3.20 -5.27 5.25
CA ILE A 141 2.07 -5.73 6.05
C ILE A 141 2.08 -4.97 7.39
N GLU A 142 1.05 -4.18 7.64
CA GLU A 142 1.01 -3.26 8.79
C GLU A 142 0.97 -3.99 10.14
N SER A 143 0.31 -5.16 10.22
CA SER A 143 0.31 -6.02 11.42
C SER A 143 1.72 -6.52 11.75
N VAL A 144 2.47 -6.96 10.74
CA VAL A 144 3.86 -7.43 10.88
C VAL A 144 4.78 -6.27 11.28
N ARG A 145 4.64 -5.10 10.66
CA ARG A 145 5.40 -3.90 11.06
C ARG A 145 5.12 -3.50 12.51
N ARG A 146 3.86 -3.58 12.95
CA ARG A 146 3.46 -3.30 14.33
C ARG A 146 4.07 -4.31 15.30
N TYR A 147 4.06 -5.59 14.94
CA TYR A 147 4.71 -6.66 15.70
C TYR A 147 6.23 -6.44 15.83
N LEU A 148 6.91 -6.14 14.72
CA LEU A 148 8.35 -5.87 14.71
C LEU A 148 8.73 -4.67 15.59
N LYS A 149 7.89 -3.62 15.57
CA LYS A 149 8.04 -2.44 16.43
C LYS A 149 7.76 -2.74 17.90
N SER A 150 6.65 -3.40 18.20
CA SER A 150 6.21 -3.64 19.58
C SER A 150 7.19 -4.50 20.37
N LEU A 151 7.94 -5.35 19.68
CA LEU A 151 8.93 -6.24 20.28
C LEU A 151 10.38 -5.75 20.14
N HIS A 152 10.57 -4.51 19.68
CA HIS A 152 11.90 -3.88 19.56
C HIS A 152 12.87 -4.69 18.70
N TYR A 153 12.37 -5.30 17.61
CA TYR A 153 13.21 -6.07 16.68
C TYR A 153 13.98 -5.15 15.72
N LEU A 154 13.46 -3.97 15.42
CA LEU A 154 14.13 -2.99 14.56
C LEU A 154 15.40 -2.42 15.19
N ASP A 155 15.47 -2.39 16.52
CA ASP A 155 16.61 -1.87 17.28
C ASP A 155 17.88 -2.74 17.10
N GLU A 156 17.72 -3.97 16.57
CA GLU A 156 18.81 -4.91 16.31
C GLU A 156 19.51 -4.65 14.96
N LEU A 157 19.00 -3.71 14.14
CA LEU A 157 19.57 -3.30 12.85
C LEU A 157 20.22 -1.92 12.98
N SER A 158 21.53 -1.83 12.75
CA SER A 158 22.13 -0.53 12.43
C SER A 158 21.70 -0.08 11.04
N LEU A 159 21.79 1.22 10.75
CA LEU A 159 21.55 1.74 9.40
C LEU A 159 22.49 1.08 8.38
N GLU A 160 23.77 0.90 8.73
CA GLU A 160 24.74 0.22 7.85
C GLU A 160 24.38 -1.25 7.61
N GLU A 161 23.88 -1.95 8.63
CA GLU A 161 23.44 -3.34 8.49
C GLU A 161 22.15 -3.44 7.66
N PHE A 162 21.23 -2.48 7.79
CA PHE A 162 20.06 -2.39 6.91
C PHE A 162 20.48 -2.12 5.46
N LEU A 163 21.47 -1.26 5.23
CA LEU A 163 22.01 -0.97 3.90
C LEU A 163 22.82 -2.14 3.31
N SER A 164 23.44 -2.98 4.16
CA SER A 164 24.17 -4.18 3.71
C SER A 164 23.28 -5.25 3.08
N LEU A 165 21.96 -5.15 3.26
CA LEU A 165 20.97 -5.97 2.57
C LEU A 165 20.83 -5.63 1.08
N ASN A 166 21.41 -4.52 0.65
CA ASN A 166 21.53 -4.19 -0.75
C ASN A 166 22.66 -5.01 -1.37
N GLU A 167 22.31 -6.11 -2.02
CA GLU A 167 23.25 -6.96 -2.73
C GLU A 167 23.71 -6.35 -4.06
N ASN A 168 23.12 -5.22 -4.48
CA ASN A 168 23.44 -4.56 -5.73
C ASN A 168 24.31 -3.31 -5.53
N GLU A 169 25.50 -3.33 -6.13
CA GLU A 169 26.48 -2.24 -6.02
C GLU A 169 25.97 -0.91 -6.58
N GLU A 170 25.21 -0.90 -7.68
CA GLU A 170 24.68 0.33 -8.29
C GLU A 170 23.66 1.00 -7.36
N ASP A 171 22.69 0.24 -6.86
CA ASP A 171 21.69 0.75 -5.92
C ASP A 171 22.38 1.25 -4.63
N ARG A 172 23.46 0.57 -4.18
CA ARG A 172 24.22 0.98 -2.98
C ARG A 172 24.94 2.30 -3.21
N GLU A 173 25.55 2.48 -4.38
CA GLU A 173 26.17 3.74 -4.77
C GLU A 173 25.16 4.89 -4.79
N VAL A 174 23.94 4.67 -5.30
CA VAL A 174 22.86 5.67 -5.29
C VAL A 174 22.52 6.09 -3.86
N VAL A 175 22.40 5.13 -2.95
CA VAL A 175 22.06 5.40 -1.55
C VAL A 175 23.20 6.13 -0.84
N GLU A 176 24.45 5.71 -1.01
CA GLU A 176 25.61 6.40 -0.40
C GLU A 176 25.75 7.85 -0.90
N ARG A 177 25.50 8.09 -2.19
CA ARG A 177 25.48 9.45 -2.73
C ARG A 177 24.34 10.28 -2.14
N LEU A 178 23.14 9.72 -2.02
CA LEU A 178 22.00 10.39 -1.41
C LEU A 178 22.30 10.84 0.03
N ARG A 179 22.88 9.95 0.83
CA ARG A 179 23.28 10.22 2.21
C ARG A 179 24.26 11.40 2.30
N LYS A 180 25.24 11.42 1.39
CA LYS A 180 26.26 12.47 1.33
C LYS A 180 25.70 13.82 0.88
N GLU A 181 24.83 13.83 -0.12
CA GLU A 181 24.30 15.06 -0.72
C GLU A 181 23.13 15.66 0.07
N TYR A 182 22.32 14.81 0.72
CA TYR A 182 21.11 15.22 1.42
C TYR A 182 21.11 14.66 2.84
N PRO A 183 21.71 15.35 3.83
CA PRO A 183 21.73 14.88 5.22
C PRO A 183 20.32 14.61 5.80
N LEU A 184 19.31 15.38 5.35
CA LEU A 184 17.89 15.18 5.71
C LEU A 184 17.33 13.83 5.24
N PHE A 185 17.99 13.13 4.30
CA PHE A 185 17.64 11.77 3.91
C PHE A 185 17.86 10.77 5.06
N GLU A 186 18.84 11.02 5.93
CA GLU A 186 19.09 10.23 7.13
C GLU A 186 18.33 10.74 8.35
N GLU A 187 17.84 11.98 8.30
CA GLU A 187 16.91 12.47 9.31
C GLU A 187 15.65 11.61 9.23
N TYR A 188 15.60 10.61 10.11
CA TYR A 188 14.38 9.92 10.49
C TYR A 188 13.32 11.01 10.64
N PRO A 189 12.16 10.93 9.96
CA PRO A 189 11.16 11.97 10.08
C PRO A 189 10.87 12.15 11.57
N LEU A 190 11.33 13.29 12.10
CA LEU A 190 11.06 13.72 13.45
C LEU A 190 9.55 13.82 13.56
N PHE A 191 9.01 12.96 14.43
CA PHE A 191 7.77 13.10 15.18
C PHE A 191 6.89 14.30 14.76
N GLU A 192 5.97 14.10 13.80
CA GLU A 192 4.82 14.98 13.64
C GLU A 192 3.54 14.29 14.15
N GLU A 193 2.92 14.91 15.15
CA GLU A 193 1.62 14.54 15.66
C GLU A 193 0.53 14.88 14.64
N ALA A 194 -0.18 13.86 14.16
CA ALA A 194 -1.53 14.02 13.66
C ALA A 194 -2.37 12.79 14.01
N GLY A 195 -3.27 12.95 14.98
CA GLY A 195 -4.57 12.27 15.11
C GLY A 195 -4.60 10.74 15.02
N ILE A 196 -4.72 10.10 16.19
CA ILE A 196 -5.33 8.78 16.44
C ILE A 196 -4.89 7.66 15.47
N GLY A 197 -3.75 7.03 15.76
CA GLY A 197 -3.41 5.70 15.23
C GLY A 197 -1.93 5.47 14.96
N GLY A 198 -1.18 5.07 15.98
CA GLY A 198 0.06 4.30 15.85
C GLY A 198 1.26 5.00 15.17
N LYS A 199 2.31 5.24 15.95
CA LYS A 199 3.60 5.78 15.50
C LYS A 199 4.27 4.82 14.52
N VAL A 200 4.62 5.28 13.30
CA VAL A 200 5.29 4.46 12.27
C VAL A 200 6.63 5.10 11.92
N LEU A 201 7.74 4.46 12.29
CA LEU A 201 9.04 4.66 11.63
C LEU A 201 8.83 4.51 10.11
N ARG A 202 8.91 5.57 9.32
CA ARG A 202 9.00 5.40 7.87
C ARG A 202 10.48 5.35 7.55
N LEU A 203 11.00 4.15 7.27
CA LEU A 203 12.30 4.05 6.65
C LEU A 203 12.23 4.77 5.30
N ASN A 204 13.21 5.62 5.03
CA ASN A 204 13.30 6.35 3.76
C ASN A 204 13.65 5.42 2.58
N LEU A 205 13.94 4.14 2.87
CA LEU A 205 14.33 3.14 1.90
C LEU A 205 13.71 1.78 2.25
N ALA A 206 13.35 0.98 1.24
CA ALA A 206 13.02 -0.43 1.39
C ALA A 206 13.63 -1.24 0.26
N PHE A 207 14.02 -2.48 0.56
CA PHE A 207 14.60 -3.40 -0.39
C PHE A 207 13.65 -4.55 -0.74
N LYS A 208 13.75 -5.07 -1.96
CA LYS A 208 13.10 -6.30 -2.40
C LYS A 208 14.10 -7.10 -3.24
N LYS A 209 14.40 -8.33 -2.82
CA LYS A 209 15.38 -9.20 -3.47
C LYS A 209 16.73 -8.50 -3.70
N GLY A 210 17.26 -7.86 -2.66
CA GLY A 210 18.56 -7.19 -2.70
C GLY A 210 18.63 -5.89 -3.53
N ARG A 211 17.49 -5.36 -4.00
CA ARG A 211 17.40 -4.12 -4.79
C ARG A 211 16.53 -3.08 -4.10
N VAL A 212 16.79 -1.79 -4.32
CA VAL A 212 15.96 -0.69 -3.80
C VAL A 212 14.59 -0.74 -4.49
N ALA A 213 13.55 -0.99 -3.70
CA ALA A 213 12.18 -1.12 -4.16
C ALA A 213 11.30 0.05 -3.72
N LYS A 214 11.63 0.72 -2.61
CA LYS A 214 10.93 1.92 -2.16
C LYS A 214 11.92 2.98 -1.76
N LEU A 215 11.67 4.21 -2.17
CA LEU A 215 12.49 5.36 -1.85
C LEU A 215 11.57 6.52 -1.47
N ASN A 216 11.75 7.03 -0.26
CA ASN A 216 11.03 8.18 0.27
C ASN A 216 12.02 9.31 0.52
N LEU A 217 11.85 10.37 -0.26
CA LEU A 217 12.64 11.60 -0.30
C LEU A 217 11.72 12.79 0.01
N ASN A 218 10.65 12.57 0.76
CA ASN A 218 9.71 13.61 1.13
C ASN A 218 10.40 14.67 1.99
N ASN A 219 10.24 15.95 1.62
CA ASN A 219 10.72 17.09 2.41
C ASN A 219 12.23 17.05 2.73
N ILE A 220 13.07 16.75 1.73
CA ILE A 220 14.53 16.76 1.90
C ILE A 220 15.21 17.94 1.18
N GLY A 221 14.43 18.85 0.60
CA GLY A 221 14.93 20.03 -0.11
C GLY A 221 15.46 19.74 -1.52
N LEU A 222 14.96 18.71 -2.20
CA LEU A 222 15.34 18.42 -3.59
C LEU A 222 14.90 19.55 -4.51
N LYS A 223 15.85 20.08 -5.30
CA LYS A 223 15.55 21.03 -6.38
C LYS A 223 15.38 20.36 -7.75
N LYS A 224 16.00 19.20 -7.90
CA LYS A 224 15.94 18.35 -9.10
C LYS A 224 16.13 16.89 -8.68
N LEU A 225 15.61 15.96 -9.47
CA LEU A 225 15.95 14.54 -9.32
C LEU A 225 17.35 14.29 -9.90
N PRO A 226 18.29 13.71 -9.13
CA PRO A 226 19.63 13.43 -9.62
C PRO A 226 19.65 12.33 -10.70
N ASP A 227 20.49 12.48 -11.73
CA ASP A 227 20.53 11.58 -12.89
C ASP A 227 20.90 10.13 -12.56
N TYR A 228 21.62 9.90 -11.46
CA TYR A 228 22.00 8.54 -11.04
C TYR A 228 20.80 7.71 -10.56
N PHE A 229 19.64 8.33 -10.29
CA PHE A 229 18.39 7.61 -9.97
C PHE A 229 17.85 6.78 -11.13
N LYS A 230 18.24 7.10 -12.37
CA LYS A 230 17.82 6.34 -13.56
C LYS A 230 18.21 4.86 -13.51
N ASN A 231 19.14 4.50 -12.62
CA ASN A 231 19.63 3.13 -12.43
C ASN A 231 18.75 2.30 -11.46
N LEU A 232 17.87 2.93 -10.69
CA LEU A 232 16.96 2.27 -9.74
C LEU A 232 15.79 1.56 -10.46
N THR A 233 16.11 0.70 -11.42
CA THR A 233 15.14 0.08 -12.34
C THR A 233 14.13 -0.84 -11.65
N CYS A 234 14.46 -1.35 -10.45
CA CYS A 234 13.56 -2.16 -9.61
C CYS A 234 12.67 -1.33 -8.66
N LEU A 235 12.75 0.00 -8.70
CA LEU A 235 11.97 0.87 -7.82
C LEU A 235 10.48 0.70 -8.09
N GLU A 236 9.73 0.31 -7.06
CA GLU A 236 8.27 0.12 -7.10
C GLU A 236 7.52 1.30 -6.49
N GLU A 237 8.10 2.02 -5.52
CA GLU A 237 7.50 3.18 -4.88
C GLU A 237 8.48 4.34 -4.74
N LEU A 238 8.11 5.51 -5.24
CA LEU A 238 8.87 6.75 -5.10
C LEU A 238 7.99 7.84 -4.49
N ASP A 239 8.43 8.40 -3.37
CA ASP A 239 7.83 9.58 -2.75
C ASP A 239 8.84 10.72 -2.77
N ILE A 240 8.58 11.75 -3.58
CA ILE A 240 9.40 12.97 -3.72
C ILE A 240 8.58 14.20 -3.32
N SER A 241 7.54 14.01 -2.51
CA SER A 241 6.62 15.07 -2.10
C SER A 241 7.32 16.17 -1.29
N ASN A 242 6.70 17.36 -1.25
CA ASN A 242 7.14 18.51 -0.47
C ASN A 242 8.61 18.89 -0.73
N ASN A 243 9.00 18.97 -2.00
CA ASN A 243 10.32 19.43 -2.41
C ASN A 243 10.18 20.65 -3.34
N GLU A 244 11.29 21.12 -3.88
CA GLU A 244 11.37 22.25 -4.80
C GLU A 244 11.64 21.80 -6.24
N ILE A 245 11.18 20.59 -6.61
CA ILE A 245 11.46 20.01 -7.93
C ILE A 245 10.62 20.73 -8.99
N GLY A 246 11.29 21.48 -9.87
CA GLY A 246 10.61 22.23 -10.94
C GLY A 246 10.15 21.37 -12.13
N GLU A 247 10.84 20.26 -12.40
CA GLU A 247 10.56 19.37 -13.53
C GLU A 247 10.92 17.92 -13.18
N LEU A 248 10.13 16.97 -13.69
CA LEU A 248 10.55 15.56 -13.72
C LEU A 248 11.40 15.33 -14.97
N PRO A 249 12.51 14.58 -14.87
CA PRO A 249 13.37 14.30 -16.01
C PRO A 249 12.76 13.25 -16.93
N GLU A 250 13.06 13.30 -18.24
CA GLU A 250 12.58 12.32 -19.24
C GLU A 250 12.94 10.88 -18.88
N TRP A 251 14.09 10.66 -18.21
CA TRP A 251 14.51 9.33 -17.80
C TRP A 251 13.61 8.70 -16.74
N ILE A 252 12.64 9.42 -16.14
CA ILE A 252 11.67 8.83 -15.21
C ILE A 252 10.97 7.62 -15.84
N GLY A 253 10.73 7.64 -17.16
CA GLY A 253 10.15 6.54 -17.92
C GLY A 253 10.93 5.22 -17.85
N ARG A 254 12.22 5.26 -17.47
CA ARG A 254 13.06 4.06 -17.28
C ARG A 254 12.66 3.24 -16.06
N LEU A 255 11.96 3.82 -15.08
CA LEU A 255 11.55 3.15 -13.85
C LEU A 255 10.31 2.27 -14.09
N LYS A 256 10.44 1.27 -14.96
CA LYS A 256 9.32 0.45 -15.47
C LYS A 256 8.62 -0.38 -14.39
N SER A 257 9.30 -0.65 -13.27
CA SER A 257 8.73 -1.33 -12.10
C SER A 257 7.93 -0.41 -11.18
N LEU A 258 7.93 0.90 -11.42
CA LEU A 258 7.29 1.89 -10.55
C LEU A 258 5.77 1.71 -10.58
N LYS A 259 5.20 1.44 -9.40
CA LYS A 259 3.76 1.25 -9.17
C LYS A 259 3.12 2.46 -8.50
N LEU A 260 3.88 3.17 -7.69
CA LEU A 260 3.42 4.36 -6.97
C LEU A 260 4.42 5.49 -7.12
N LEU A 261 3.95 6.62 -7.63
CA LEU A 261 4.69 7.88 -7.65
C LEU A 261 3.88 8.94 -6.90
N LYS A 262 4.45 9.45 -5.81
CA LYS A 262 3.95 10.63 -5.10
C LYS A 262 4.92 11.77 -5.30
N ALA A 263 4.41 12.89 -5.78
CA ALA A 263 5.19 14.10 -5.99
C ALA A 263 4.35 15.33 -5.66
N ILE A 264 3.68 15.26 -4.49
CA ILE A 264 2.78 16.30 -3.99
C ILE A 264 3.59 17.57 -3.68
N SER A 265 3.01 18.75 -3.88
CA SER A 265 3.61 20.02 -3.46
C SER A 265 5.03 20.22 -4.01
N ASN A 266 5.20 20.02 -5.32
CA ASN A 266 6.39 20.39 -6.08
C ASN A 266 5.96 21.34 -7.21
N PRO A 267 6.72 22.38 -7.57
CA PRO A 267 6.30 23.39 -8.55
C PRO A 267 6.40 22.91 -10.03
N PHE A 268 5.80 21.76 -10.36
CA PHE A 268 5.75 21.21 -11.72
C PHE A 268 4.83 22.03 -12.63
N LYS A 269 5.38 22.69 -13.66
CA LYS A 269 4.54 23.31 -14.69
C LYS A 269 3.94 22.27 -15.64
N THR A 270 4.74 21.27 -16.02
CA THR A 270 4.41 20.20 -16.95
C THR A 270 5.02 18.87 -16.49
N LEU A 271 4.60 17.76 -17.11
CA LEU A 271 5.25 16.46 -16.98
C LEU A 271 6.02 16.14 -18.28
N PRO A 272 7.14 15.39 -18.21
CA PRO A 272 7.85 14.89 -19.38
C PRO A 272 7.00 13.87 -20.14
N GLU A 273 7.24 13.69 -21.45
CA GLU A 273 6.55 12.67 -22.24
C GLU A 273 6.93 11.25 -21.76
N GLY A 274 8.14 11.06 -21.23
CA GLY A 274 8.61 9.83 -20.60
C GLY A 274 7.73 9.32 -19.43
N ILE A 275 6.85 10.15 -18.85
CA ILE A 275 5.91 9.67 -17.82
C ILE A 275 5.04 8.52 -18.33
N GLY A 276 4.67 8.55 -19.63
CA GLY A 276 3.85 7.50 -20.25
C GLY A 276 4.55 6.16 -20.42
N GLU A 277 5.85 6.06 -20.17
CA GLU A 277 6.61 4.80 -20.22
C GLU A 277 6.55 4.00 -18.92
N LEU A 278 5.95 4.55 -17.85
CA LEU A 278 5.78 3.88 -16.56
C LEU A 278 4.68 2.80 -16.60
N GLN A 279 4.94 1.71 -17.31
CA GLN A 279 3.95 0.68 -17.65
C GLN A 279 3.32 -0.03 -16.44
N SER A 280 4.02 -0.07 -15.29
CA SER A 280 3.51 -0.68 -14.06
C SER A 280 2.80 0.31 -13.13
N LEU A 281 2.69 1.59 -13.51
CA LEU A 281 2.21 2.64 -12.60
C LEU A 281 0.71 2.46 -12.31
N GLN A 282 0.39 2.28 -11.03
CA GLN A 282 -0.98 2.07 -10.55
C GLN A 282 -1.53 3.31 -9.84
N LYS A 283 -0.66 4.10 -9.22
CA LYS A 283 -1.04 5.34 -8.53
C LYS A 283 -0.07 6.47 -8.85
N LEU A 284 -0.63 7.59 -9.31
CA LEU A 284 0.06 8.85 -9.52
C LEU A 284 -0.61 9.95 -8.70
N ASP A 285 0.15 10.54 -7.77
CA ASP A 285 -0.32 11.62 -6.89
C ASP A 285 0.54 12.88 -7.11
N LEU A 286 -0.06 13.88 -7.75
CA LEU A 286 0.54 15.13 -8.19
C LEU A 286 -0.24 16.33 -7.64
N ARG A 287 -0.82 16.19 -6.45
CA ARG A 287 -1.58 17.26 -5.81
C ARG A 287 -0.70 18.46 -5.49
N LEU A 288 -1.30 19.66 -5.49
CA LEU A 288 -0.61 20.90 -5.11
C LEU A 288 0.64 21.21 -5.95
N SER A 289 0.71 20.72 -7.20
CA SER A 289 1.94 20.77 -7.98
C SER A 289 2.00 21.86 -9.06
N GLN A 290 1.01 22.75 -9.14
CA GLN A 290 0.94 23.86 -10.12
C GLN A 290 0.86 23.44 -11.61
N LEU A 291 0.54 22.17 -11.91
CA LEU A 291 0.49 21.66 -13.29
C LEU A 291 -0.51 22.44 -14.14
N GLU A 292 -0.09 22.89 -15.32
CA GLU A 292 -0.94 23.63 -16.27
C GLU A 292 -1.58 22.72 -17.33
N SER A 293 -0.91 21.61 -17.65
CA SER A 293 -1.36 20.60 -18.61
C SER A 293 -0.79 19.22 -18.29
N LEU A 294 -1.33 18.19 -18.95
CA LEU A 294 -0.79 16.83 -18.96
C LEU A 294 -0.30 16.51 -20.38
N PRO A 295 0.81 15.75 -20.53
CA PRO A 295 1.26 15.26 -21.83
C PRO A 295 0.28 14.25 -22.42
N GLU A 296 0.26 14.11 -23.75
CA GLU A 296 -0.58 13.10 -24.40
C GLU A 296 -0.13 11.67 -24.02
N SER A 297 1.15 11.46 -23.67
CA SER A 297 1.62 10.16 -23.19
C SER A 297 0.99 9.69 -21.88
N ILE A 298 0.28 10.54 -21.12
CA ILE A 298 -0.41 10.12 -19.89
C ILE A 298 -1.37 8.94 -20.16
N GLY A 299 -1.99 8.91 -21.34
CA GLY A 299 -2.88 7.83 -21.76
C GLY A 299 -2.20 6.47 -21.98
N ASN A 300 -0.86 6.40 -21.96
CA ASN A 300 -0.10 5.16 -22.08
C ASN A 300 0.01 4.39 -20.75
N LEU A 301 -0.40 4.99 -19.62
CA LEU A 301 -0.36 4.38 -18.29
C LEU A 301 -1.49 3.35 -18.09
N ARG A 302 -1.41 2.22 -18.80
CA ARG A 302 -2.50 1.23 -18.90
C ARG A 302 -2.89 0.59 -17.56
N GLU A 303 -1.97 0.50 -16.60
CA GLU A 303 -2.21 -0.06 -15.28
C GLU A 303 -2.70 0.97 -14.23
N LEU A 304 -2.84 2.24 -14.63
CA LEU A 304 -3.18 3.31 -13.69
C LEU A 304 -4.60 3.14 -13.15
N ARG A 305 -4.71 3.09 -11.83
CA ARG A 305 -5.96 2.93 -11.08
C ARG A 305 -6.38 4.20 -10.38
N VAL A 306 -5.41 5.01 -9.95
CA VAL A 306 -5.63 6.26 -9.22
C VAL A 306 -4.78 7.37 -9.82
N LEU A 307 -5.44 8.43 -10.27
CA LEU A 307 -4.81 9.68 -10.69
C LEU A 307 -5.35 10.82 -9.82
N ASP A 308 -4.47 11.41 -9.02
CA ASP A 308 -4.81 12.52 -8.12
C ASP A 308 -4.08 13.80 -8.55
N LEU A 309 -4.86 14.77 -9.00
CA LEU A 309 -4.41 16.05 -9.56
C LEU A 309 -5.10 17.22 -8.84
N GLU A 310 -5.61 17.01 -7.62
CA GLU A 310 -6.24 18.06 -6.82
C GLU A 310 -5.31 19.28 -6.63
N GLN A 311 -5.88 20.48 -6.72
CA GLN A 311 -5.17 21.76 -6.51
C GLN A 311 -4.00 21.98 -7.49
N ASN A 312 -4.26 21.84 -8.79
CA ASN A 312 -3.35 22.24 -9.85
C ASN A 312 -3.94 23.42 -10.66
N ARG A 313 -3.35 23.73 -11.82
CA ARG A 313 -3.78 24.81 -12.73
C ARG A 313 -4.23 24.26 -14.08
N ILE A 314 -4.68 23.00 -14.13
CA ILE A 314 -5.00 22.31 -15.37
C ILE A 314 -6.21 22.95 -16.02
N THR A 315 -6.07 23.37 -17.29
CA THR A 315 -7.14 24.02 -18.05
C THR A 315 -7.91 23.04 -18.95
N LYS A 316 -7.25 21.99 -19.43
CA LYS A 316 -7.82 20.95 -20.30
C LYS A 316 -7.15 19.61 -20.02
N LEU A 317 -7.89 18.53 -20.25
CA LEU A 317 -7.35 17.17 -20.27
C LEU A 317 -6.99 16.76 -21.71
N PRO A 318 -5.90 16.02 -21.94
CA PRO A 318 -5.58 15.45 -23.25
C PRO A 318 -6.64 14.43 -23.68
N ALA A 319 -6.81 14.24 -24.98
CA ALA A 319 -7.78 13.27 -25.49
C ALA A 319 -7.38 11.83 -25.08
N SER A 320 -6.08 11.57 -24.94
CA SER A 320 -5.55 10.29 -24.49
C SER A 320 -5.98 9.88 -23.07
N ILE A 321 -6.56 10.77 -22.26
CA ILE A 321 -7.05 10.40 -20.91
C ILE A 321 -8.02 9.21 -20.97
N GLY A 322 -8.83 9.13 -22.04
CA GLY A 322 -9.77 8.02 -22.26
C GLY A 322 -9.12 6.66 -22.50
N ASN A 323 -7.79 6.59 -22.66
CA ASN A 323 -7.04 5.34 -22.82
C ASN A 323 -6.73 4.66 -21.48
N LEU A 324 -6.93 5.33 -20.34
CA LEU A 324 -6.71 4.79 -19.00
C LEU A 324 -7.81 3.81 -18.57
N LYS A 325 -7.90 2.65 -19.24
CA LYS A 325 -9.00 1.68 -19.08
C LYS A 325 -9.11 1.06 -17.69
N ASN A 326 -8.05 1.12 -16.88
CA ASN A 326 -8.02 0.61 -15.52
C ASN A 326 -8.27 1.68 -14.44
N LEU A 327 -8.50 2.93 -14.83
CA LEU A 327 -8.65 4.03 -13.89
C LEU A 327 -9.95 3.89 -13.09
N GLY A 328 -9.83 3.78 -11.77
CA GLY A 328 -10.96 3.70 -10.83
C GLY A 328 -11.22 5.02 -10.10
N LYS A 329 -10.19 5.83 -9.85
CA LYS A 329 -10.31 7.17 -9.25
C LYS A 329 -9.59 8.22 -10.08
N LEU A 330 -10.31 9.29 -10.40
CA LEU A 330 -9.78 10.53 -10.98
C LEU A 330 -10.19 11.72 -10.12
N ASP A 331 -9.22 12.38 -9.49
CA ASP A 331 -9.44 13.61 -8.74
C ASP A 331 -8.81 14.81 -9.47
N LEU A 332 -9.66 15.76 -9.82
CA LEU A 332 -9.31 17.00 -10.53
C LEU A 332 -9.86 18.22 -9.78
N LYS A 333 -10.18 18.06 -8.50
CA LYS A 333 -10.74 19.15 -7.69
C LYS A 333 -9.82 20.37 -7.65
N LYS A 334 -10.39 21.57 -7.63
CA LYS A 334 -9.65 22.85 -7.56
C LYS A 334 -8.63 22.97 -8.70
N ASN A 335 -9.10 22.85 -9.93
CA ASN A 335 -8.32 23.12 -11.15
C ASN A 335 -8.98 24.26 -11.94
N LEU A 336 -8.49 24.51 -13.16
CA LEU A 336 -8.99 25.57 -14.04
C LEU A 336 -9.75 24.99 -15.25
N ILE A 337 -10.30 23.77 -15.14
CA ILE A 337 -10.86 23.05 -16.28
C ILE A 337 -12.13 23.73 -16.77
N THR A 338 -12.18 24.02 -18.07
CA THR A 338 -13.37 24.63 -18.72
C THR A 338 -14.23 23.62 -19.47
N THR A 339 -13.62 22.55 -19.99
CA THR A 339 -14.30 21.53 -20.81
C THR A 339 -13.69 20.16 -20.56
N LEU A 340 -14.50 19.10 -20.71
CA LEU A 340 -14.02 17.72 -20.71
C LEU A 340 -13.92 17.19 -22.15
N PRO A 341 -12.91 16.38 -22.49
CA PRO A 341 -12.87 15.71 -23.78
C PRO A 341 -13.94 14.62 -23.86
N ASP A 342 -14.46 14.36 -25.06
CA ASP A 342 -15.44 13.27 -25.28
C ASP A 342 -14.91 11.90 -24.85
N SER A 343 -13.59 11.71 -24.90
CA SER A 343 -12.91 10.49 -24.47
C SER A 343 -13.05 10.20 -22.97
N ILE A 344 -13.53 11.14 -22.14
CA ILE A 344 -13.80 10.90 -20.73
C ILE A 344 -14.78 9.73 -20.53
N GLY A 345 -15.76 9.58 -21.44
CA GLY A 345 -16.71 8.47 -21.42
C GLY A 345 -16.09 7.09 -21.64
N CYS A 346 -14.85 7.04 -22.12
CA CYS A 346 -14.13 5.80 -22.36
C CYS A 346 -13.50 5.19 -21.09
N LEU A 347 -13.55 5.88 -19.95
CA LEU A 347 -13.05 5.42 -18.65
C LEU A 347 -14.06 4.48 -17.98
N THR A 348 -14.33 3.33 -18.61
CA THR A 348 -15.44 2.45 -18.23
C THR A 348 -15.31 1.82 -16.84
N LYS A 349 -14.11 1.74 -16.25
CA LYS A 349 -13.88 1.27 -14.86
C LYS A 349 -13.90 2.37 -13.81
N LEU A 350 -14.15 3.63 -14.18
CA LEU A 350 -14.10 4.75 -13.24
C LEU A 350 -15.25 4.67 -12.24
N GLU A 351 -14.90 4.65 -10.95
CA GLU A 351 -15.83 4.59 -9.83
C GLU A 351 -15.98 5.95 -9.16
N LYS A 352 -14.91 6.77 -9.16
CA LYS A 352 -14.89 8.07 -8.50
C LYS A 352 -14.31 9.14 -9.42
N LEU A 353 -15.13 10.16 -9.69
CA LEU A 353 -14.73 11.34 -10.45
C LEU A 353 -15.04 12.60 -9.64
N ASN A 354 -14.00 13.36 -9.30
CA ASN A 354 -14.13 14.61 -8.58
C ASN A 354 -13.67 15.77 -9.47
N LEU A 355 -14.63 16.59 -9.92
CA LEU A 355 -14.40 17.77 -10.74
C LEU A 355 -14.77 19.06 -10.00
N SER A 356 -14.90 18.99 -8.66
CA SER A 356 -15.32 20.12 -7.84
C SER A 356 -14.39 21.33 -8.00
N GLU A 357 -14.92 22.53 -7.87
CA GLU A 357 -14.18 23.79 -7.92
C GLU A 357 -13.37 23.95 -9.21
N ASN A 358 -14.04 23.75 -10.35
CA ASN A 358 -13.52 24.03 -11.69
C ASN A 358 -14.42 25.05 -12.41
N PHE A 359 -14.18 25.29 -13.71
CA PHE A 359 -14.92 26.26 -14.52
C PHE A 359 -15.75 25.61 -15.63
N ILE A 360 -16.15 24.35 -15.45
CA ILE A 360 -16.88 23.58 -16.47
C ILE A 360 -18.27 24.17 -16.66
N ASP A 361 -18.64 24.47 -17.90
CA ASP A 361 -19.96 24.99 -18.27
C ASP A 361 -20.81 23.99 -19.07
N ILE A 362 -20.15 23.15 -19.87
CA ILE A 362 -20.74 22.12 -20.73
C ILE A 362 -20.13 20.76 -20.38
N LEU A 363 -20.99 19.75 -20.25
CA LEU A 363 -20.60 18.35 -20.08
C LEU A 363 -20.85 17.59 -21.40
N PRO A 364 -19.93 16.72 -21.84
CA PRO A 364 -20.12 15.91 -23.03
C PRO A 364 -21.19 14.83 -22.80
N GLU A 365 -21.95 14.46 -23.84
CA GLU A 365 -22.93 13.37 -23.75
C GLU A 365 -22.25 12.02 -23.49
N THR A 366 -20.97 11.84 -23.86
CA THR A 366 -20.22 10.61 -23.56
C THR A 366 -20.00 10.38 -22.06
N LEU A 367 -20.17 11.39 -21.21
CA LEU A 367 -20.06 11.25 -19.75
C LEU A 367 -21.01 10.17 -19.20
N GLY A 368 -22.17 9.98 -19.82
CA GLY A 368 -23.13 8.93 -19.47
C GLY A 368 -22.62 7.50 -19.66
N GLU A 369 -21.51 7.29 -20.38
CA GLU A 369 -20.89 5.97 -20.59
C GLU A 369 -20.05 5.48 -19.40
N LEU A 370 -19.88 6.30 -18.36
CA LEU A 370 -19.24 5.93 -17.09
C LEU A 370 -20.16 5.01 -16.26
N LYS A 371 -20.36 3.77 -16.72
CA LYS A 371 -21.34 2.83 -16.14
C LYS A 371 -21.01 2.35 -14.73
N ASN A 372 -19.74 2.39 -14.33
CA ASN A 372 -19.28 1.98 -13.00
C ASN A 372 -19.15 3.15 -12.01
N ILE A 373 -19.50 4.37 -12.41
CA ILE A 373 -19.37 5.54 -11.54
C ILE A 373 -20.25 5.40 -10.31
N GLU A 374 -19.68 5.59 -9.13
CA GLU A 374 -20.38 5.57 -7.84
C GLU A 374 -20.39 6.95 -7.18
N TYR A 375 -19.33 7.72 -7.36
CA TYR A 375 -19.18 9.08 -6.84
C TYR A 375 -18.87 10.05 -7.97
N LEU A 376 -19.70 11.07 -8.11
CA LEU A 376 -19.52 12.15 -9.07
C LEU A 376 -19.75 13.50 -8.41
N SER A 377 -18.75 14.38 -8.45
CA SER A 377 -18.88 15.73 -7.91
C SER A 377 -18.54 16.78 -8.96
N PHE A 378 -19.46 17.73 -9.11
CA PHE A 378 -19.34 18.93 -9.93
C PHE A 378 -19.47 20.21 -9.10
N GLU A 379 -19.35 20.11 -7.78
CA GLU A 379 -19.53 21.25 -6.88
C GLU A 379 -18.78 22.49 -7.37
N GLY A 380 -19.42 23.67 -7.33
CA GLY A 380 -18.76 24.93 -7.63
C GLY A 380 -18.35 25.13 -9.10
N ASN A 381 -18.92 24.36 -10.04
CA ASN A 381 -18.74 24.59 -11.48
C ASN A 381 -19.81 25.54 -12.07
N LYS A 382 -19.69 25.88 -13.36
CA LYS A 382 -20.63 26.75 -14.10
C LYS A 382 -21.63 25.97 -14.97
N ILE A 383 -21.86 24.70 -14.63
CA ILE A 383 -22.67 23.77 -15.44
C ILE A 383 -24.10 24.28 -15.54
N ARG A 384 -24.61 24.41 -16.77
CA ARG A 384 -25.97 24.92 -17.04
C ARG A 384 -27.01 23.84 -17.29
N LYS A 385 -26.56 22.68 -17.78
CA LYS A 385 -27.41 21.52 -18.13
C LYS A 385 -26.64 20.23 -17.89
N LEU A 386 -27.34 19.21 -17.40
CA LEU A 386 -26.82 17.84 -17.36
C LEU A 386 -27.17 17.08 -18.65
N PRO A 387 -26.25 16.30 -19.23
CA PRO A 387 -26.48 15.54 -20.45
C PRO A 387 -27.54 14.45 -20.22
N ILE A 388 -28.28 14.09 -21.26
CA ILE A 388 -29.39 13.12 -21.11
C ILE A 388 -28.87 11.71 -20.91
N SER A 389 -27.66 11.43 -21.38
CA SER A 389 -26.95 10.17 -21.23
C SER A 389 -26.66 9.79 -19.78
N MET A 390 -26.60 10.74 -18.83
CA MET A 390 -26.40 10.44 -17.40
C MET A 390 -27.49 9.53 -16.82
N LYS A 391 -28.63 9.36 -17.49
CA LYS A 391 -29.62 8.32 -17.18
C LYS A 391 -29.03 6.90 -17.16
N ASN A 392 -27.89 6.68 -17.83
CA ASN A 392 -27.22 5.37 -17.96
C ASN A 392 -26.30 5.05 -16.77
N MET A 393 -26.05 5.99 -15.84
CA MET A 393 -25.16 5.81 -14.69
C MET A 393 -25.84 4.98 -13.57
N GLN A 394 -26.12 3.71 -13.83
CA GLN A 394 -26.91 2.83 -12.95
C GLN A 394 -26.25 2.56 -11.59
N ASN A 395 -24.93 2.77 -11.46
CA ASN A 395 -24.19 2.55 -10.23
C ASN A 395 -23.97 3.83 -9.38
N LEU A 396 -24.43 5.00 -9.85
CA LEU A 396 -24.15 6.26 -9.17
C LEU A 396 -24.85 6.31 -7.80
N LYS A 397 -24.05 6.44 -6.73
CA LYS A 397 -24.51 6.49 -5.34
C LYS A 397 -24.53 7.91 -4.78
N THR A 398 -23.51 8.70 -5.12
CA THR A 398 -23.36 10.08 -4.64
C THR A 398 -23.17 11.02 -5.81
N LEU A 399 -24.04 12.03 -5.90
CA LEU A 399 -23.95 13.11 -6.87
C LEU A 399 -23.95 14.46 -6.15
N ASN A 400 -22.89 15.25 -6.34
CA ASN A 400 -22.78 16.61 -5.80
C ASN A 400 -22.85 17.63 -6.95
N LEU A 401 -23.92 18.41 -6.96
CA LEU A 401 -24.21 19.49 -7.91
C LEU A 401 -24.28 20.85 -7.19
N SER A 402 -23.84 20.92 -5.94
CA SER A 402 -23.93 22.15 -5.16
C SER A 402 -23.15 23.29 -5.83
N ARG A 403 -23.69 24.51 -5.71
CA ARG A 403 -23.08 25.72 -6.27
C ARG A 403 -22.80 25.63 -7.78
N THR A 404 -23.65 24.92 -8.52
CA THR A 404 -23.64 24.93 -10.00
C THR A 404 -24.59 26.00 -10.56
N SER A 405 -24.63 26.17 -11.89
CA SER A 405 -25.51 27.13 -12.57
C SER A 405 -26.67 26.46 -13.29
N LEU A 406 -27.11 25.30 -12.79
CA LEU A 406 -28.20 24.53 -13.41
C LEU A 406 -29.49 25.34 -13.42
N ARG A 407 -30.24 25.24 -14.51
CA ARG A 407 -31.58 25.86 -14.64
C ARG A 407 -32.72 24.89 -14.36
N THR A 408 -32.46 23.59 -14.54
CA THR A 408 -33.43 22.52 -14.32
C THR A 408 -32.70 21.28 -13.85
N LEU A 409 -33.39 20.47 -13.03
CA LEU A 409 -32.95 19.13 -12.68
C LEU A 409 -33.69 18.11 -13.55
N PRO A 410 -32.98 17.26 -14.33
CA PRO A 410 -33.62 16.26 -15.16
C PRO A 410 -34.33 15.17 -14.34
N VAL A 411 -35.54 14.78 -14.77
CA VAL A 411 -36.37 13.77 -14.10
C VAL A 411 -35.69 12.40 -14.01
N TYR A 412 -34.75 12.08 -14.91
CA TYR A 412 -34.04 10.80 -14.87
C TYR A 412 -33.19 10.62 -13.61
N LEU A 413 -32.74 11.69 -12.94
CA LEU A 413 -31.96 11.58 -11.69
C LEU A 413 -32.77 10.88 -10.59
N TYR A 414 -34.09 11.09 -10.58
CA TYR A 414 -35.01 10.39 -9.70
C TYR A 414 -35.21 8.92 -10.09
N LYS A 415 -34.82 8.50 -11.29
CA LYS A 415 -34.95 7.11 -11.75
C LYS A 415 -33.65 6.31 -11.58
N LEU A 416 -32.55 6.93 -11.18
CA LEU A 416 -31.30 6.22 -10.92
C LEU A 416 -31.45 5.29 -9.71
N PRO A 417 -31.23 3.97 -9.85
CA PRO A 417 -31.64 2.99 -8.86
C PRO A 417 -30.80 3.01 -7.59
N LYS A 418 -29.50 3.34 -7.69
CA LYS A 418 -28.56 3.33 -6.56
C LYS A 418 -28.24 4.71 -5.99
N LEU A 419 -28.87 5.77 -6.50
CA LEU A 419 -28.54 7.13 -6.07
C LEU A 419 -29.09 7.37 -4.66
N GLU A 420 -28.19 7.48 -3.69
CA GLU A 420 -28.46 7.58 -2.26
C GLU A 420 -28.23 8.99 -1.72
N ARG A 421 -27.25 9.71 -2.29
CA ARG A 421 -26.86 11.04 -1.81
C ARG A 421 -26.88 12.04 -2.95
N LEU A 422 -27.63 13.12 -2.77
CA LEU A 422 -27.73 14.21 -3.73
C LEU A 422 -27.50 15.55 -3.00
N ASP A 423 -26.43 16.25 -3.36
CA ASP A 423 -26.18 17.60 -2.87
C ASP A 423 -26.51 18.62 -3.96
N ILE A 424 -27.46 19.50 -3.67
CA ILE A 424 -27.95 20.55 -4.59
C ILE A 424 -27.99 21.91 -3.89
N ARG A 425 -27.19 22.12 -2.84
CA ARG A 425 -27.10 23.42 -2.16
C ARG A 425 -26.78 24.54 -3.15
N GLY A 426 -27.51 25.65 -3.08
CA GLY A 426 -27.36 26.78 -4.01
C GLY A 426 -28.11 26.62 -5.34
N LEU A 427 -29.00 25.61 -5.46
CA LEU A 427 -29.90 25.42 -6.60
C LEU A 427 -31.39 25.60 -6.23
N ASP A 428 -31.68 26.29 -5.12
CA ASP A 428 -32.98 26.27 -4.46
C ASP A 428 -34.16 26.75 -5.32
N ASP A 429 -33.88 27.67 -6.24
CA ASP A 429 -34.86 28.29 -7.15
C ASP A 429 -35.35 27.34 -8.25
N ILE A 430 -34.56 26.32 -8.59
CA ILE A 430 -34.86 25.40 -9.71
C ILE A 430 -35.47 24.08 -9.24
N ILE A 431 -35.65 23.90 -7.94
CA ILE A 431 -36.22 22.67 -7.38
C ILE A 431 -37.75 22.75 -7.49
N PRO A 432 -38.40 21.95 -8.36
CA PRO A 432 -39.85 21.97 -8.46
C PRO A 432 -40.48 21.59 -7.12
N ARG A 433 -41.54 22.32 -6.72
CA ARG A 433 -42.23 22.08 -5.44
C ARG A 433 -42.71 20.63 -5.29
N THR A 434 -43.10 19.99 -6.40
CA THR A 434 -43.51 18.59 -6.50
C THR A 434 -42.37 17.60 -6.24
N ILE A 435 -41.13 17.99 -6.52
CA ILE A 435 -39.96 17.11 -6.45
C ILE A 435 -39.33 17.11 -5.04
N LYS A 436 -39.53 18.18 -4.26
CA LYS A 436 -38.95 18.31 -2.90
C LYS A 436 -39.37 17.19 -1.96
N SER A 437 -40.62 16.73 -2.00
CA SER A 437 -41.11 15.63 -1.15
C SER A 437 -40.64 14.26 -1.64
N GLU A 438 -40.68 14.02 -2.95
CA GLU A 438 -40.25 12.75 -3.55
C GLU A 438 -38.75 12.51 -3.39
N PHE A 439 -37.94 13.56 -3.61
CA PHE A 439 -36.49 13.47 -3.43
C PHE A 439 -36.18 13.16 -1.97
N ARG A 440 -36.75 13.92 -1.01
CA ARG A 440 -36.52 13.74 0.45
C ARG A 440 -36.73 12.30 0.92
N ASN A 441 -37.73 11.61 0.38
CA ASN A 441 -38.02 10.23 0.77
C ASN A 441 -37.10 9.21 0.08
N LYS A 442 -36.57 9.52 -1.11
CA LYS A 442 -35.74 8.61 -1.89
C LYS A 442 -34.28 8.57 -1.44
N TYR A 443 -33.70 9.72 -1.12
CA TYR A 443 -32.26 9.83 -0.85
C TYR A 443 -31.97 9.68 0.64
N LEU A 444 -30.97 8.87 0.98
CA LEU A 444 -30.42 8.75 2.34
C LEU A 444 -29.90 10.09 2.88
N THR A 445 -29.38 10.94 2.00
CA THR A 445 -28.92 12.29 2.38
C THR A 445 -29.16 13.27 1.26
N ILE A 446 -29.96 14.29 1.54
CA ILE A 446 -30.09 15.47 0.68
C ILE A 446 -29.67 16.68 1.47
N ARG A 447 -28.74 17.42 0.90
CA ARG A 447 -28.35 18.72 1.44
C ARG A 447 -29.08 19.79 0.63
N LEU A 448 -30.00 20.46 1.31
CA LEU A 448 -30.73 21.66 0.88
C LEU A 448 -30.29 22.76 1.83
N ASN A 449 -29.95 23.95 1.31
CA ASN A 449 -29.38 25.09 2.04
C ASN A 449 -28.43 24.77 3.21
#